data_AF-A0A183EJR5-F1
#
_entry.id   AF-A0A183EJR5-F1
#
_cell.length_a   1.000
_cell.length_b   1.000
_cell.length_c   1.000
_cell.angle_alpha   90.00
_cell.angle_beta   90.00
_cell.angle_gamma   90.00
#
_symmetry.space_group_name_H-M   'P 1'
#
loop_
_entity.id
_entity.type
_entity.pdbx_description
1 polymer ?
#
loop_
_entity_poly.entity_id
_entity_poly.type
_entity_poly.pdbx_seq_one_letter_code
_entity_poly.pdbx_strand_id
1 'polypeptide(L)'
;LCEEIVCINNGTLIKVPNLVPARYACKCPHPEYIHGAHCELVKCLNGGRPMDNGYCKCLDYWYTGQFCQENLLNEAGNESALVLRPDRSVLPSYIIRLDTIPVFNPHVSSNITKPMDPPPSYEQAVTSSSVSQPINDGAAPVHPPEYTPYPPPPPPRFRPPETPRSV
;
A
#
# COMPACT_ATOMS: atom_id res chain seq x y z
N LEU A 1 -2.74 -34.37 30.11
CA LEU A 1 -3.29 -33.02 29.91
C LEU A 1 -4.13 -33.07 28.64
N CYS A 2 -5.38 -32.64 28.68
CA CYS A 2 -6.21 -32.54 27.48
C CYS A 2 -6.04 -31.13 26.91
N GLU A 3 -5.66 -31.02 25.64
CA GLU A 3 -5.63 -29.75 24.91
C GLU A 3 -7.00 -29.54 24.26
N GLU A 4 -7.65 -28.42 24.55
CA GLU A 4 -8.93 -28.04 23.95
C GLU A 4 -8.69 -27.42 22.57
N ILE A 5 -9.35 -27.95 21.54
CA ILE A 5 -9.22 -27.43 20.17
C ILE A 5 -10.29 -26.37 19.93
N VAL A 6 -9.86 -25.12 19.84
CA VAL A 6 -10.72 -23.97 19.51
C VAL A 6 -10.50 -23.57 18.05
N CYS A 7 -11.56 -23.33 17.28
CA CYS A 7 -11.45 -22.83 15.91
C CYS A 7 -11.84 -21.35 15.88
N ILE A 8 -11.02 -20.50 15.28
CA ILE A 8 -11.27 -19.06 15.12
C ILE A 8 -11.55 -18.70 13.66
N ASN A 9 -11.81 -17.42 13.37
CA ASN A 9 -12.09 -16.91 12.02
C ASN A 9 -13.17 -17.73 11.27
N ASN A 10 -14.25 -18.09 11.97
CA ASN A 10 -15.35 -18.88 11.42
C ASN A 10 -14.97 -20.34 11.03
N GLY A 11 -13.87 -20.88 11.57
CA GLY A 11 -13.49 -22.28 11.45
C GLY A 11 -14.49 -23.22 12.13
N THR A 12 -14.65 -24.43 11.59
CA THR A 12 -15.57 -25.45 12.12
C THR A 12 -14.80 -26.62 12.72
N LEU A 13 -15.10 -27.01 13.95
CA LEU A 13 -14.52 -28.20 14.57
C LEU A 13 -15.10 -29.47 13.92
N ILE A 14 -14.24 -30.28 13.32
CA ILE A 14 -14.62 -31.52 12.64
C ILE A 14 -13.94 -32.73 13.30
N LYS A 15 -14.63 -33.87 13.30
CA LYS A 15 -14.03 -35.16 13.65
C LYS A 15 -13.30 -35.69 12.42
N VAL A 16 -12.01 -36.01 12.57
CA VAL A 16 -11.21 -36.53 11.45
C VAL A 16 -11.63 -37.98 11.19
N PRO A 17 -12.10 -38.30 9.96
CA PRO A 17 -12.54 -39.65 9.64
C PRO A 17 -11.36 -40.63 9.66
N ASN A 18 -11.66 -41.89 9.98
CA ASN A 18 -10.73 -43.03 9.92
C ASN A 18 -9.52 -42.98 10.88
N LEU A 19 -9.56 -42.17 11.95
CA LEU A 19 -8.55 -42.18 13.01
C LEU A 19 -9.10 -42.83 14.29
N VAL A 20 -8.36 -43.80 14.82
CA VAL A 20 -8.59 -44.44 16.11
C VAL A 20 -7.32 -44.29 16.95
N PRO A 21 -7.35 -43.58 18.10
CA PRO A 21 -8.51 -42.92 18.69
C PRO A 21 -9.01 -41.73 17.84
N ALA A 22 -10.30 -41.39 18.01
CA ALA A 22 -10.93 -40.26 17.33
C ALA A 22 -10.14 -38.97 17.58
N ARG A 23 -9.77 -38.27 16.51
CA ARG A 23 -9.13 -36.95 16.57
C ARG A 23 -10.07 -35.88 16.03
N TYR A 24 -9.90 -34.66 16.51
CA TYR A 24 -10.62 -33.49 16.05
C TYR A 24 -9.65 -32.50 15.41
N ALA A 25 -10.13 -31.70 14.47
CA ALA A 25 -9.36 -30.67 13.79
C ALA A 25 -10.27 -29.52 13.36
N CYS A 26 -9.70 -28.34 13.16
CA CYS A 26 -10.44 -27.22 12.58
C CYS A 26 -10.45 -27.31 11.05
N LYS A 27 -11.64 -27.15 10.47
CA LYS A 27 -11.83 -26.92 9.04
C LYS A 27 -11.96 -25.42 8.82
N CYS A 28 -10.97 -24.82 8.18
CA CYS A 28 -10.95 -23.38 7.93
C CYS A 28 -11.82 -23.00 6.71
N PRO A 29 -12.55 -21.87 6.78
CA PRO A 29 -13.20 -21.30 5.61
C PRO A 29 -12.13 -20.72 4.68
N HIS A 30 -12.35 -20.75 3.36
CA HIS A 30 -11.38 -20.21 2.37
C HIS A 30 -9.93 -20.66 2.64
N PRO A 31 -9.61 -21.96 2.50
CA PRO A 31 -8.30 -22.51 2.88
C PRO A 31 -7.10 -21.88 2.17
N GLU A 32 -7.33 -21.17 1.06
CA GLU A 32 -6.35 -20.38 0.33
C GLU A 32 -5.94 -19.08 1.06
N TYR A 33 -6.78 -18.57 1.97
CA TYR A 33 -6.59 -17.32 2.72
C TYR A 33 -6.57 -17.51 4.24
N ILE A 34 -7.31 -18.48 4.80
CA ILE A 34 -7.35 -18.74 6.23
C ILE A 34 -6.89 -20.17 6.49
N HIS A 35 -5.82 -20.32 7.27
CA HIS A 35 -5.19 -21.60 7.54
C HIS A 35 -4.58 -21.65 8.94
N GLY A 36 -3.93 -22.77 9.28
CA GLY A 36 -3.43 -23.05 10.63
C GLY A 36 -4.21 -24.17 11.31
N ALA A 37 -3.76 -24.59 12.49
CA ALA A 37 -4.41 -25.68 13.22
C ALA A 37 -5.76 -25.26 13.82
N HIS A 38 -5.90 -23.96 14.09
CA HIS A 38 -7.04 -23.30 14.71
C HIS A 38 -7.66 -22.23 13.79
N CYS A 39 -7.26 -22.17 12.51
CA CYS A 39 -7.64 -21.14 11.53
C CYS A 39 -7.19 -19.72 11.91
N GLU A 40 -6.06 -19.63 12.60
CA GLU A 40 -5.49 -18.44 13.18
C GLU A 40 -4.64 -17.60 12.20
N LEU A 41 -4.22 -18.18 11.08
CA LEU A 41 -3.36 -17.53 10.12
C LEU A 41 -4.19 -16.99 8.97
N VAL A 42 -4.16 -15.66 8.78
CA VAL A 42 -4.79 -14.97 7.66
C VAL A 42 -3.73 -14.52 6.67
N LYS A 43 -3.90 -14.90 5.41
CA LYS A 43 -3.07 -14.49 4.28
C LYS A 43 -3.78 -13.40 3.49
N CYS A 44 -3.18 -12.22 3.49
CA CYS A 44 -3.60 -11.10 2.68
C CYS A 44 -2.84 -11.07 1.35
N LEU A 45 -3.53 -10.73 0.27
CA LEU A 45 -2.92 -10.53 -1.05
C LEU A 45 -2.44 -9.08 -1.25
N ASN A 46 -1.69 -8.86 -2.32
CA ASN A 46 -1.34 -7.54 -2.84
C ASN A 46 -0.72 -6.58 -1.80
N GLY A 47 0.06 -7.12 -0.86
CA GLY A 47 0.72 -6.34 0.19
C GLY A 47 -0.18 -5.91 1.35
N GLY A 48 -1.44 -6.38 1.40
CA GLY A 48 -2.34 -6.15 2.52
C GLY A 48 -1.79 -6.68 3.84
N ARG A 49 -2.22 -6.09 4.95
CA ARG A 49 -1.80 -6.50 6.30
C ARG A 49 -2.91 -7.24 7.03
N PRO A 50 -2.65 -8.40 7.65
CA PRO A 50 -3.66 -9.09 8.44
C PRO A 50 -4.01 -8.29 9.70
N MET A 51 -5.28 -8.35 10.08
CA MET A 51 -5.83 -7.73 11.28
C MET A 51 -6.33 -8.82 12.25
N ASP A 52 -6.49 -8.47 13.52
CA ASP A 52 -6.85 -9.40 14.59
C ASP A 52 -8.27 -9.98 14.47
N ASN A 53 -9.11 -9.37 13.65
CA ASN A 53 -10.50 -9.77 13.43
C ASN A 53 -10.68 -10.80 12.29
N GLY A 54 -9.60 -11.29 11.70
CA GLY A 54 -9.67 -12.24 10.60
C GLY A 54 -9.74 -11.61 9.20
N TYR A 55 -9.60 -10.28 9.11
CA TYR A 55 -9.69 -9.53 7.85
C TYR A 55 -8.35 -8.90 7.45
N CYS A 56 -8.26 -8.46 6.20
CA CYS A 56 -7.09 -7.75 5.70
C CYS A 56 -7.32 -6.24 5.61
N LYS A 57 -6.31 -5.47 6.04
CA LYS A 57 -6.18 -4.05 5.71
C LYS A 57 -5.45 -3.94 4.37
N CYS A 58 -6.18 -3.54 3.34
CA CYS A 58 -5.62 -3.37 1.99
C CYS A 58 -4.82 -2.07 1.85
N LEU A 59 -4.01 -2.01 0.78
CA LEU A 59 -3.40 -0.75 0.36
C LEU A 59 -4.49 0.16 -0.18
N ASP A 60 -4.63 1.33 0.46
CA ASP A 60 -5.65 2.32 0.12
C ASP A 60 -5.61 2.64 -1.38
N TYR A 61 -6.77 2.76 -2.03
CA TYR A 61 -6.94 3.15 -3.44
C TYR A 61 -6.49 2.16 -4.53
N TRP A 62 -5.84 1.03 -4.21
CA TRP A 62 -5.45 0.04 -5.22
C TRP A 62 -6.20 -1.28 -5.11
N TYR A 63 -6.45 -1.76 -3.89
CA TYR A 63 -7.02 -3.10 -3.68
C TYR A 63 -8.17 -3.10 -2.68
N THR A 64 -9.11 -4.01 -2.89
CA THR A 64 -10.30 -4.23 -2.06
C THR A 64 -10.62 -5.72 -1.94
N GLY A 65 -11.75 -6.03 -1.30
CA GLY A 65 -12.16 -7.38 -0.96
C GLY A 65 -11.60 -7.84 0.37
N GLN A 66 -12.20 -8.90 0.94
CA GLN A 66 -11.87 -9.40 2.28
C GLN A 66 -10.38 -9.72 2.49
N PHE A 67 -9.71 -10.23 1.45
CA PHE A 67 -8.31 -10.62 1.46
C PHE A 67 -7.44 -9.79 0.50
N CYS A 68 -7.93 -8.61 0.09
CA CYS A 68 -7.28 -7.71 -0.87
C CYS A 68 -7.08 -8.32 -2.26
N GLN A 69 -7.95 -9.23 -2.67
CA GLN A 69 -7.87 -9.94 -3.96
C GLN A 69 -8.40 -9.14 -5.16
N GLU A 70 -9.22 -8.12 -4.91
CA GLU A 70 -9.86 -7.30 -5.94
C GLU A 70 -9.06 -6.01 -6.17
N ASN A 71 -9.03 -5.50 -7.41
CA ASN A 71 -8.37 -4.25 -7.76
C ASN A 71 -9.44 -3.18 -7.97
N LEU A 72 -9.38 -2.03 -7.31
CA LEU A 72 -10.44 -1.01 -7.42
C LEU A 72 -10.72 -0.47 -8.84
N LEU A 73 -9.79 -0.68 -9.80
CA LEU A 73 -10.01 -0.33 -11.21
C LEU A 73 -10.92 -1.31 -11.96
N ASN A 74 -11.17 -2.52 -11.43
CA ASN A 74 -12.07 -3.49 -12.07
C ASN A 74 -13.56 -3.12 -11.87
N GLU A 75 -13.89 -2.33 -10.85
CA GLU A 75 -15.23 -1.81 -10.54
C GLU A 75 -15.51 -0.43 -11.17
N ALA A 76 -14.62 0.09 -12.03
CA ALA A 76 -14.79 1.40 -12.67
C ALA A 76 -15.81 1.41 -13.84
N GLY A 77 -16.53 0.29 -14.05
CA GLY A 77 -17.53 0.14 -15.11
C GLY A 77 -18.98 0.46 -14.73
N ASN A 78 -19.27 0.82 -13.47
CA ASN A 78 -20.64 1.11 -13.01
C ASN A 78 -20.73 2.25 -11.97
N GLU A 79 -20.19 3.42 -12.32
CA GLU A 79 -20.70 4.76 -11.97
C GLU A 79 -21.05 5.14 -10.51
N SER A 80 -20.79 4.34 -9.47
CA SER A 80 -21.18 4.72 -8.09
C SER A 80 -20.48 3.91 -7.01
N ALA A 81 -19.22 4.24 -6.70
CA ALA A 81 -18.58 3.83 -5.45
C ALA A 81 -17.60 4.88 -4.90
N LEU A 82 -18.03 6.14 -4.85
CA LEU A 82 -17.48 7.17 -3.94
C LEU A 82 -18.24 7.19 -2.59
N VAL A 83 -18.73 6.03 -2.15
CA VAL A 83 -19.58 5.87 -0.95
C VAL A 83 -18.95 4.70 -0.18
N LEU A 84 -18.18 4.81 0.91
CA LEU A 84 -18.12 5.77 2.00
C LEU A 84 -16.69 5.83 2.59
N ARG A 85 -16.11 7.02 2.72
CA ARG A 85 -15.39 7.42 3.94
C ARG A 85 -15.56 8.92 4.17
N PRO A 86 -16.15 9.34 5.30
CA PRO A 86 -16.14 10.74 5.69
C PRO A 86 -14.80 11.05 6.37
N ASP A 87 -14.29 12.23 6.02
CA ASP A 87 -13.33 13.04 6.75
C ASP A 87 -11.88 13.15 6.21
N ARG A 88 -11.62 14.41 5.83
CA ARG A 88 -10.38 15.17 5.76
C ARG A 88 -9.36 14.96 4.64
N SER A 89 -9.40 15.95 3.75
CA SER A 89 -8.25 16.64 3.13
C SER A 89 -7.36 15.83 2.19
N VAL A 90 -7.91 15.35 1.08
CA VAL A 90 -7.08 14.97 -0.07
C VAL A 90 -7.43 15.90 -1.23
N LEU A 91 -6.49 16.79 -1.54
CA LEU A 91 -6.50 17.66 -2.71
C LEU A 91 -6.80 16.83 -3.97
N PRO A 92 -7.42 17.40 -5.02
CA PRO A 92 -7.60 16.68 -6.27
C PRO A 92 -6.22 16.23 -6.76
N SER A 93 -5.95 14.93 -6.68
CA SER A 93 -4.86 14.30 -7.41
C SER A 93 -5.14 14.60 -8.88
N TYR A 94 -4.39 15.52 -9.48
CA TYR A 94 -4.43 15.72 -10.91
C TYR A 94 -3.83 14.46 -11.53
N ILE A 95 -4.67 13.44 -11.74
CA ILE A 95 -4.35 12.37 -12.66
C ILE A 95 -4.26 13.06 -14.02
N ILE A 96 -3.03 13.26 -14.50
CA ILE A 96 -2.79 13.75 -15.85
C ILE A 96 -3.24 12.64 -16.79
N ARG A 97 -4.49 12.74 -17.28
CA ARG A 97 -4.98 11.83 -18.31
C ARG A 97 -4.23 12.16 -19.60
N LEU A 98 -3.35 11.25 -20.02
CA LEU A 98 -2.52 11.39 -21.23
C LEU A 98 -3.40 11.64 -22.48
N ASP A 99 -4.63 11.13 -22.45
CA ASP A 99 -5.70 11.29 -23.44
C ASP A 99 -6.39 12.67 -23.45
N THR A 100 -6.16 13.52 -22.43
CA THR A 100 -6.65 14.91 -22.39
C THR A 100 -5.55 15.95 -22.63
N ILE A 101 -4.33 15.50 -22.92
CA ILE A 101 -3.26 16.42 -23.31
C ILE A 101 -3.65 17.00 -24.68
N PRO A 102 -3.77 18.33 -24.83
CA PRO A 102 -4.03 18.91 -26.13
C PRO A 102 -2.87 18.52 -27.05
N VAL A 103 -3.16 17.71 -28.07
CA VAL A 103 -2.21 17.42 -29.13
C VAL A 103 -1.89 18.75 -29.80
N PHE A 104 -0.59 19.09 -29.83
CA PHE A 104 -0.11 20.33 -30.43
C PHE A 104 -0.57 20.36 -31.90
N ASN A 105 -1.47 21.28 -32.24
CA ASN A 105 -1.90 21.47 -33.63
C ASN A 105 -0.75 22.16 -34.37
N PRO A 106 -0.06 21.49 -35.32
CA PRO A 106 1.11 22.07 -36.00
C PRO A 106 0.76 23.25 -36.92
N HIS A 107 -0.51 23.66 -36.97
CA HIS A 107 -0.99 24.79 -37.77
C HIS A 107 -1.15 26.11 -36.99
N VAL A 108 -0.60 26.24 -35.77
CA VAL A 108 -0.46 27.56 -35.12
C VAL A 108 0.68 28.32 -35.80
N SER A 109 0.25 29.24 -36.66
CA SER A 109 1.00 30.08 -37.58
C SER A 109 2.33 30.63 -37.05
N SER A 110 3.33 30.59 -37.94
CA SER A 110 4.73 31.00 -37.82
C SER A 110 5.01 32.49 -37.50
N ASN A 111 4.10 33.23 -36.88
CA ASN A 111 4.23 34.67 -36.65
C ASN A 111 4.13 35.07 -35.16
N ILE A 112 4.83 34.36 -34.27
CA ILE A 112 5.16 34.87 -32.93
C ILE A 112 6.69 34.91 -32.80
N THR A 113 7.26 36.01 -33.30
CA THR A 113 8.56 36.51 -32.80
C THR A 113 8.33 37.07 -31.42
N LYS A 114 8.29 36.21 -30.41
CA LYS A 114 8.61 36.61 -29.05
C LYS A 114 9.37 35.46 -28.41
N PRO A 115 10.69 35.62 -28.15
CA PRO A 115 11.40 34.70 -27.29
C PRO A 115 10.58 34.61 -25.99
N MET A 116 10.04 33.43 -25.68
CA MET A 116 9.62 33.19 -24.31
C MET A 116 10.90 33.19 -23.51
N ASP A 117 11.02 34.13 -22.57
CA ASP A 117 12.13 34.12 -21.64
C ASP A 117 12.17 32.73 -20.98
N PRO A 118 13.37 32.13 -20.89
CA PRO A 118 13.51 30.86 -20.21
C PRO A 118 12.94 31.01 -18.80
N PRO A 119 12.31 29.95 -18.25
CA PRO A 119 11.88 30.00 -16.87
C PRO A 119 13.07 30.42 -15.98
N PRO A 120 12.82 31.23 -14.94
CA PRO A 120 13.88 31.72 -14.08
C PRO A 120 14.70 30.55 -13.54
N SER A 121 16.00 30.76 -13.37
CA SER A 121 16.85 29.77 -12.72
C SER A 121 16.32 29.48 -11.32
N TYR A 122 16.52 28.26 -10.84
CA TYR A 122 16.11 27.86 -9.49
C TYR A 122 16.50 28.89 -8.43
N GLU A 123 17.71 29.44 -8.51
CA GLU A 123 18.23 30.45 -7.58
C GLU A 123 17.42 31.76 -7.61
N GLN A 124 16.92 32.16 -8.78
CA GLN A 124 16.09 33.35 -8.93
C GLN A 124 14.68 33.16 -8.35
N ALA A 125 14.15 31.93 -8.40
CA ALA A 125 12.85 31.59 -7.81
C ALA A 125 12.87 31.55 -6.28
N VAL A 126 13.95 31.05 -5.67
CA VAL A 126 14.09 31.05 -4.20
C VAL A 126 14.35 32.45 -3.65
N THR A 127 15.07 33.29 -4.39
CA THR A 127 15.34 34.68 -3.97
C THR A 127 14.07 35.54 -4.03
N SER A 128 13.19 35.33 -5.02
CA SER A 128 11.91 36.06 -5.13
C SER A 128 10.87 35.65 -4.07
N SER A 129 11.04 34.48 -3.45
CA SER A 129 10.17 33.98 -2.37
C SER A 129 10.45 34.64 -1.00
N SER A 130 11.57 35.34 -0.85
CA SER A 130 12.00 35.90 0.44
C SER A 130 11.61 37.38 0.64
N VAL A 131 10.99 38.03 -0.34
CA VAL A 131 10.47 39.41 -0.22
C VAL A 131 8.95 39.40 -0.11
N SER A 132 8.42 38.73 0.92
CA SER A 132 7.04 38.89 1.41
C SER A 132 6.86 38.18 2.76
N GLN A 133 7.60 38.62 3.79
CA GLN A 133 7.12 38.44 5.16
C GLN A 133 7.22 39.78 5.89
N PRO A 134 6.11 40.35 6.38
CA PRO A 134 6.18 41.40 7.38
C PRO A 134 6.87 40.82 8.62
N ILE A 135 7.74 41.64 9.19
CA ILE A 135 8.42 41.44 10.47
C ILE A 135 7.40 40.96 11.51
N ASN A 136 7.57 39.73 12.00
CA ASN A 136 7.05 39.34 13.30
C ASN A 136 8.02 38.33 13.91
N ASP A 137 8.61 38.75 15.02
CA ASP A 137 9.68 38.10 15.76
C ASP A 137 9.35 36.65 16.19
N GLY A 138 10.32 35.75 16.06
CA GLY A 138 10.41 34.59 16.95
C GLY A 138 10.40 33.17 16.37
N ALA A 139 10.80 32.92 15.12
CA ALA A 139 11.05 31.54 14.66
C ALA A 139 12.30 31.44 13.79
N ALA A 140 13.28 30.66 14.25
CA ALA A 140 14.48 30.33 13.48
C ALA A 140 14.09 29.72 12.12
N PRO A 141 14.87 29.99 11.04
CA PRO A 141 14.60 29.40 9.74
C PRO A 141 14.74 27.88 9.84
N VAL A 142 13.61 27.17 9.71
CA VAL A 142 13.58 25.70 9.68
C VAL A 142 14.16 25.28 8.34
N HIS A 143 15.46 24.99 8.34
CA HIS A 143 16.13 24.35 7.21
C HIS A 143 15.48 22.96 6.98
N PRO A 144 15.22 22.55 5.74
CA PRO A 144 14.83 21.17 5.47
C PRO A 144 15.94 20.22 5.96
N PRO A 145 15.58 19.03 6.48
CA PRO A 145 16.57 18.08 6.97
C PRO A 145 17.52 17.71 5.83
N GLU A 146 18.83 17.80 6.08
CA GLU A 146 19.84 17.34 5.13
C GLU A 146 19.64 15.86 4.82
N TYR A 147 19.77 15.50 3.54
CA TYR A 147 19.70 14.13 3.11
C TYR A 147 20.92 13.37 3.62
N THR A 148 20.73 12.55 4.65
CA THR A 148 21.70 11.54 5.05
C THR A 148 21.55 10.33 4.14
N PRO A 149 22.54 10.00 3.28
CA PRO A 149 22.48 8.77 2.50
C PRO A 149 22.47 7.57 3.45
N TYR A 150 21.39 6.79 3.44
CA TYR A 150 21.35 5.57 4.23
C TYR A 150 22.40 4.59 3.71
N PRO A 151 23.25 3.99 4.57
CA PRO A 151 24.15 2.93 4.15
C PRO A 151 23.33 1.71 3.69
N PRO A 152 23.76 1.01 2.63
CA PRO A 152 23.06 -0.17 2.15
C PRO A 152 23.01 -1.24 3.25
N PRO A 153 21.91 -2.02 3.33
CA PRO A 153 21.77 -3.09 4.31
C PRO A 153 22.86 -4.15 4.09
N PRO A 154 23.36 -4.79 5.17
CA PRO A 154 24.37 -5.83 5.06
C PRO A 154 23.83 -7.04 4.27
N PRO A 155 24.67 -7.70 3.47
CA PRO A 155 24.25 -8.87 2.70
C PRO A 155 23.78 -10.00 3.63
N PRO A 156 22.78 -10.79 3.21
CA PRO A 156 22.27 -11.90 4.00
C PRO A 156 23.41 -12.92 4.26
N ARG A 157 23.56 -13.31 5.54
CA ARG A 157 24.49 -14.37 5.92
C ARG A 157 24.01 -15.69 5.34
N PHE A 158 24.70 -16.19 4.32
CA PHE A 158 24.53 -17.55 3.85
C PHE A 158 24.91 -18.51 4.98
N ARG A 159 23.91 -19.17 5.57
CA ARG A 159 24.11 -20.27 6.50
C ARG A 159 24.30 -21.54 5.65
N PRO A 160 25.44 -22.24 5.74
CA PRO A 160 25.63 -23.51 5.05
C PRO A 160 24.54 -24.51 5.49
N PRO A 161 24.09 -25.40 4.61
CA PRO A 161 23.19 -26.48 5.00
C PRO A 161 23.88 -27.36 6.05
N GLU A 162 23.16 -27.66 7.14
CA GLU A 162 23.65 -28.59 8.16
C GLU A 162 23.88 -29.97 7.52
N THR A 163 25.10 -30.49 7.66
CA THR A 163 25.44 -31.85 7.22
C THR A 163 24.53 -32.86 7.93
N PRO A 164 23.96 -33.84 7.22
CA PRO A 164 23.16 -34.89 7.84
C PRO A 164 24.00 -35.63 8.88
N ARG A 165 23.55 -35.65 10.14
CA ARG A 165 24.10 -36.55 11.15
C ARG A 165 23.88 -37.98 10.68
N SER A 166 24.98 -38.70 10.44
CA SER A 166 24.94 -40.15 10.24
C SER A 166 24.69 -40.83 11.59
N VAL A 167 23.62 -41.64 11.60
CA VAL A 167 23.24 -42.77 12.48
C VAL A 167 23.57 -42.64 13.96
#